data_AF-A0A3S0KJS4-F1
#
_entry.id   AF-A0A3S0KJS4-F1
#
_cell.length_a   1.000
_cell.length_b   1.000
_cell.length_c   1.000
_cell.angle_alpha   90.00
_cell.angle_beta   90.00
_cell.angle_gamma   90.00
#
_symmetry.space_group_name_H-M   'P 1'
#
loop_
_entity.id
_entity.type
_entity.pdbx_description
1 polymer ?
#
loop_
_entity_poly.entity_id
_entity_poly.type
_entity_poly.pdbx_seq_one_letter_code
_entity_poly.pdbx_strand_id
1 'polypeptide(L)'
;MNEQLIDWITRFQREKDIDALANLKDYCKDMIEPLIIEFTEKYGEDAGELLRLKWDKRFYFIFTKYQLNVGLPLDTFVKNTYRFYFMQVLRRAGYIN
;
A
#
# COMPACT_ATOMS: atom_id res chain seq x y z
N MET A 1 12.28 -10.42 -8.76
CA MET A 1 11.95 -9.04 -8.30
C MET A 1 13.06 -8.12 -8.82
N ASN A 2 12.72 -6.90 -9.23
CA ASN A 2 13.70 -5.93 -9.77
C ASN A 2 14.77 -5.60 -8.71
N GLU A 3 16.05 -5.58 -9.09
CA GLU A 3 17.18 -5.22 -8.22
C GLU A 3 16.99 -3.83 -7.58
N GLN A 4 16.42 -2.88 -8.34
CA GLN A 4 16.10 -1.54 -7.85
C GLN A 4 15.08 -1.55 -6.70
N LEU A 5 14.09 -2.45 -6.75
CA LEU A 5 13.10 -2.59 -5.68
C LEU A 5 13.74 -3.18 -4.42
N ILE A 6 14.64 -4.15 -4.59
CA ILE A 6 15.39 -4.75 -3.49
C ILE A 6 16.25 -3.67 -2.81
N ASP A 7 16.93 -2.82 -3.58
CA ASP A 7 17.70 -1.69 -3.08
C ASP A 7 16.83 -0.73 -2.26
N TRP A 8 15.73 -0.23 -2.85
CA TRP A 8 14.84 0.70 -2.16
C TRP A 8 14.28 0.13 -0.85
N ILE A 9 13.81 -1.13 -0.88
CA ILE A 9 13.28 -1.78 0.33
C ILE A 9 14.39 -1.91 1.38
N THR A 10 15.59 -2.31 0.98
CA THR A 10 16.70 -2.52 1.91
C THR A 10 17.15 -1.21 2.57
N ARG A 11 17.38 -0.16 1.76
CA ARG A 11 17.77 1.18 2.25
C ARG A 11 16.69 1.77 3.15
N PHE A 12 15.42 1.70 2.74
CA PHE A 12 14.32 2.14 3.57
C PHE A 12 14.30 1.40 4.93
N GLN A 13 14.39 0.07 4.92
CA GLN A 13 14.25 -0.72 6.14
C GLN A 13 15.43 -0.55 7.11
N ARG A 14 16.67 -0.51 6.59
CA ARG A 14 17.90 -0.45 7.38
C ARG A 14 18.29 0.96 7.77
N GLU A 15 18.21 1.90 6.84
CA GLU A 15 18.77 3.25 6.98
C GLU A 15 17.69 4.31 7.19
N LYS A 16 16.41 3.93 7.09
CA LYS A 16 15.27 4.87 7.11
C LYS A 16 15.38 5.93 6.01
N ASP A 17 15.96 5.53 4.88
CA ASP A 17 16.15 6.36 3.71
C ASP A 17 14.80 6.83 3.15
N ILE A 18 14.60 8.15 3.15
CA ILE A 18 13.36 8.80 2.75
C ILE A 18 13.18 8.78 1.23
N ASP A 19 14.28 8.87 0.47
CA ASP A 19 14.23 8.83 -0.99
C ASP A 19 13.90 7.42 -1.47
N ALA A 20 14.48 6.40 -0.82
CA ALA A 20 14.12 5.01 -1.06
C ALA A 20 12.63 4.74 -0.76
N LEU A 21 12.12 5.30 0.34
CA LEU A 21 10.70 5.23 0.68
C LEU A 21 9.80 5.90 -0.37
N ALA A 22 10.17 7.10 -0.83
CA ALA A 22 9.41 7.84 -1.84
C ALA A 22 9.35 7.07 -3.16
N ASN A 23 10.49 6.58 -3.66
CA ASN A 23 10.54 5.79 -4.89
C ASN A 23 9.73 4.48 -4.78
N LEU A 24 9.82 3.80 -3.63
CA LEU A 24 9.05 2.58 -3.38
C LEU A 24 7.54 2.87 -3.33
N LYS A 25 7.15 4.00 -2.74
CA LYS A 25 5.76 4.46 -2.70
C LYS A 25 5.23 4.77 -4.09
N ASP A 26 5.98 5.47 -4.92
CA ASP A 26 5.59 5.78 -6.29
C ASP A 26 5.41 4.51 -7.12
N TYR A 27 6.35 3.57 -7.02
CA TYR A 27 6.23 2.25 -7.65
C TYR A 27 4.97 1.50 -7.19
N CYS A 28 4.62 1.59 -5.90
CA CYS A 28 3.48 0.87 -5.37
C CYS A 28 2.14 1.53 -5.65
N LYS A 29 2.14 2.82 -6.02
CA LYS A 29 0.91 3.56 -6.33
C LYS A 29 0.13 2.89 -7.47
N ASP A 30 0.82 2.41 -8.49
CA ASP A 30 0.21 1.74 -9.65
C ASP A 30 -0.47 0.41 -9.29
N MET A 31 -0.09 -0.21 -8.16
CA MET A 31 -0.73 -1.40 -7.63
C MET A 31 -1.91 -1.08 -6.69
N ILE A 32 -1.89 0.10 -6.06
CA ILE A 32 -2.86 0.51 -5.04
C ILE A 32 -4.03 1.27 -5.67
N GLU A 33 -3.79 2.17 -6.61
CA GLU A 33 -4.84 3.00 -7.23
C GLU A 33 -5.94 2.17 -7.90
N PRO A 34 -5.66 1.07 -8.63
CA PRO A 34 -6.72 0.22 -9.17
C PRO A 34 -7.65 -0.35 -8.09
N LEU A 35 -7.11 -0.69 -6.91
CA LEU A 35 -7.92 -1.15 -5.78
C LEU A 35 -8.82 -0.03 -5.25
N ILE A 36 -8.29 1.19 -5.17
CA ILE A 36 -9.07 2.36 -4.77
C ILE A 36 -10.20 2.59 -5.77
N ILE A 37 -9.94 2.49 -7.08
CA ILE A 37 -10.96 2.60 -8.12
C ILE A 37 -12.05 1.53 -7.94
N GLU A 38 -11.67 0.26 -7.75
CA GLU A 38 -12.63 -0.83 -7.45
C GLU A 38 -13.54 -0.49 -6.25
N PHE A 39 -12.99 0.08 -5.19
CA PHE A 39 -13.76 0.49 -4.01
C PHE A 39 -14.58 1.77 -4.24
N THR A 40 -14.09 2.68 -5.07
CA THR A 40 -14.78 3.93 -5.43
C THR A 40 -16.03 3.63 -6.24
N GLU A 41 -15.93 2.76 -7.25
CA GLU A 41 -17.07 2.31 -8.04
C GLU A 41 -18.14 1.63 -7.19
N LYS A 42 -17.73 0.94 -6.12
CA LYS A 42 -18.63 0.20 -5.25
C LYS A 42 -19.27 1.03 -4.14
N TYR A 43 -18.53 1.97 -3.55
CA TYR A 43 -18.93 2.67 -2.32
C TYR A 43 -19.02 4.21 -2.47
N GLY A 44 -18.74 4.75 -3.66
CA GLY A 44 -18.83 6.17 -3.99
C GLY A 44 -17.51 6.93 -3.92
N GLU A 45 -17.49 8.17 -4.45
CA GLU A 45 -16.28 9.01 -4.52
C GLU A 45 -15.70 9.32 -3.13
N ASP A 46 -16.55 9.63 -2.15
CA ASP A 46 -16.13 9.91 -0.77
C ASP A 46 -15.36 8.73 -0.15
N ALA A 47 -15.73 7.49 -0.50
CA ALA A 47 -14.99 6.30 -0.10
C ALA A 47 -13.61 6.26 -0.78
N GLY A 48 -13.55 6.54 -2.08
CA GLY A 48 -12.31 6.65 -2.85
C GLY A 48 -11.35 7.69 -2.27
N GLU A 49 -11.81 8.91 -2.04
CA GLU A 49 -11.03 9.99 -1.43
C GLU A 49 -10.50 9.60 -0.04
N LEU A 50 -11.35 9.00 0.79
CA LEU A 50 -10.93 8.48 2.09
C LEU A 50 -9.79 7.47 1.95
N LEU A 51 -9.88 6.52 1.01
CA LEU A 51 -8.83 5.53 0.79
C LEU A 51 -7.54 6.18 0.27
N ARG A 52 -7.61 7.15 -0.65
CA ARG A 52 -6.47 7.95 -1.14
C ARG A 52 -5.73 8.66 0.01
N LEU A 53 -6.47 9.21 0.97
CA LEU A 53 -5.91 9.87 2.16
C LEU A 53 -5.30 8.89 3.17
N LYS A 54 -5.77 7.64 3.21
CA LYS A 54 -5.40 6.65 4.23
C LYS A 54 -4.24 5.76 3.80
N TRP A 55 -4.15 5.39 2.52
CA TRP A 55 -3.15 4.43 2.08
C TRP A 55 -1.71 4.92 2.30
N ASP A 56 -1.49 6.22 2.04
CA ASP A 56 -0.19 6.87 2.19
C ASP A 56 0.28 6.85 3.66
N LYS A 57 -0.60 7.28 4.57
CA LYS A 57 -0.32 7.27 6.02
C LYS A 57 0.03 5.89 6.56
N ARG A 58 -0.44 4.83 5.89
CA ARG A 58 -0.19 3.44 6.29
C ARG A 58 1.05 2.84 5.63
N PHE A 59 1.54 3.45 4.55
CA PHE A 59 2.59 2.90 3.69
C PHE A 59 3.87 2.59 4.46
N TYR A 60 4.40 3.59 5.19
CA TYR A 60 5.61 3.43 6.00
C TYR A 60 5.51 2.21 6.92
N PHE A 61 4.43 2.10 7.70
CA PHE A 61 4.25 1.02 8.66
C PHE A 61 4.18 -0.35 7.97
N ILE A 62 3.42 -0.47 6.88
CA ILE A 62 3.31 -1.72 6.10
C ILE A 62 4.69 -2.18 5.64
N PHE A 63 5.49 -1.28 5.08
CA PHE A 63 6.77 -1.64 4.50
C PHE A 63 7.87 -1.87 5.54
N THR A 64 7.73 -1.40 6.79
CA THR A 64 8.60 -1.86 7.88
C THR A 64 8.43 -3.34 8.23
N LYS A 65 7.31 -3.95 7.82
CA LYS A 65 6.98 -5.37 8.10
C LYS A 65 7.15 -6.28 6.90
N TYR A 66 7.37 -5.73 5.70
CA TYR A 66 7.59 -6.53 4.51
C TYR A 66 8.91 -7.32 4.61
N GLN A 67 8.88 -8.60 4.28
CA GLN A 67 10.06 -9.47 4.33
C GLN A 67 10.52 -9.83 2.91
N LEU A 68 11.76 -9.46 2.59
CA LEU A 68 12.42 -9.88 1.36
C LEU A 68 12.67 -11.40 1.38
N ASN A 69 12.54 -12.06 0.22
CA ASN A 69 12.96 -13.45 -0.07
C ASN A 69 12.27 -14.61 0.67
N VAL A 70 11.54 -14.35 1.75
CA VAL A 70 10.79 -15.38 2.52
C VAL A 70 9.28 -15.12 2.56
N GLY A 71 8.85 -13.96 2.07
CA GLY A 71 7.45 -13.57 2.01
C GLY A 71 6.81 -13.73 0.62
N LEU A 72 5.60 -13.19 0.50
CA LEU A 72 4.90 -13.08 -0.78
C LEU A 72 5.66 -12.16 -1.76
N PRO A 73 5.53 -12.38 -3.07
CA PRO A 73 5.93 -11.39 -4.07
C PRO A 73 5.36 -10.02 -3.72
N LEU A 74 6.13 -8.96 -3.97
CA LEU A 74 5.77 -7.59 -3.59
C LEU A 74 4.36 -7.21 -4.06
N ASP A 75 4.01 -7.54 -5.30
CA ASP A 75 2.69 -7.28 -5.86
C ASP A 75 1.57 -7.95 -5.06
N THR A 76 1.70 -9.26 -4.82
CA THR A 76 0.74 -10.02 -4.01
C THR A 76 0.64 -9.46 -2.58
N PHE A 77 1.76 -9.10 -1.98
CA PHE A 77 1.79 -8.50 -0.64
C PHE A 77 1.05 -7.16 -0.60
N VAL A 78 1.37 -6.24 -1.52
CA VAL A 78 0.76 -4.90 -1.60
C VAL A 78 -0.74 -5.04 -1.83
N LYS A 79 -1.16 -5.81 -2.84
CA LYS A 79 -2.58 -5.96 -3.18
C LYS A 79 -3.39 -6.55 -2.03
N ASN A 80 -2.92 -7.63 -1.41
CA ASN A 80 -3.64 -8.27 -0.32
C ASN A 80 -3.69 -7.39 0.92
N THR A 81 -2.56 -6.75 1.26
CA THR A 81 -2.47 -5.87 2.43
C THR A 81 -3.39 -4.67 2.28
N TYR A 82 -3.38 -4.01 1.13
CA TYR A 82 -4.22 -2.84 0.89
C TYR A 82 -5.69 -3.18 0.71
N ARG A 83 -6.05 -4.29 0.06
CA ARG A 83 -7.45 -4.76 0.04
C ARG A 83 -7.97 -4.98 1.46
N PHE A 84 -7.22 -5.69 2.30
CA PHE A 84 -7.60 -5.92 3.69
C PHE A 84 -7.68 -4.61 4.48
N TYR A 85 -6.68 -3.74 4.36
CA TYR A 85 -6.64 -2.44 5.04
C TYR A 85 -7.81 -1.54 4.62
N PHE A 86 -8.12 -1.45 3.33
CA PHE A 86 -9.23 -0.65 2.82
C PHE A 86 -10.57 -1.17 3.32
N MET A 87 -10.79 -2.48 3.33
CA MET A 87 -11.98 -3.06 3.96
C MET A 87 -12.12 -2.66 5.43
N GLN A 88 -11.01 -2.61 6.19
CA GLN A 88 -11.03 -2.13 7.58
C GLN A 88 -11.36 -0.63 7.69
N VAL A 89 -10.79 0.19 6.82
CA VAL A 89 -11.07 1.64 6.77
C VAL A 89 -12.54 1.89 6.46
N LEU A 90 -13.07 1.23 5.43
CA LEU A 90 -14.45 1.37 4.98
C LEU A 90 -15.45 0.88 6.03
N ARG A 91 -15.18 -0.27 6.67
CA ARG A 91 -16.00 -0.76 7.79
C ARG A 91 -16.05 0.25 8.95
N ARG A 92 -14.91 0.82 9.33
CA ARG A 92 -14.85 1.83 10.40
C ARG A 92 -15.55 3.14 10.05
N ALA A 93 -15.64 3.46 8.76
CA ALA A 93 -16.34 4.63 8.25
C ALA A 93 -17.83 4.38 7.95
N GLY A 94 -18.35 3.16 8.16
CA GLY A 94 -19.76 2.82 7.98
C GLY A 94 -20.19 2.46 6.55
N TYR A 95 -19.24 2.26 5.63
CA TYR A 95 -19.54 1.84 4.25
C TYR A 95 -19.82 0.34 4.11
N ILE A 96 -19.38 -0.47 5.08
CA ILE A 96 -19.48 -1.93 5.07
C ILE A 96 -20.00 -2.38 6.42
N ASN A 97 -21.16 -3.04 6.40
CA ASN A 97 -21.75 -3.71 7.56
C ASN A 97 -21.21 -5.14 7.70
#